data_AF-A0A8H7E2E4-F1
#
_entry.id   AF-A0A8H7E2E4-F1
#
_cell.length_a   1.000
_cell.length_b   1.000
_cell.length_c   1.000
_cell.angle_alpha   90.00
_cell.angle_beta   90.00
_cell.angle_gamma   90.00
#
_symmetry.space_group_name_H-M   'P 1'
#
loop_
_entity.id
_entity.type
_entity.pdbx_description
1 polymer ?
#
loop_
_entity_poly.entity_id
_entity_poly.type
_entity_poly.pdbx_seq_one_letter_code
_entity_poly.pdbx_strand_id
1 'polypeptide(L)'
;MQICAEALTSRSGSHYGCLLQPGFPRKDVTVTFTVLHTCFGETFRRNGIPWEVADLQDDYEFAVGWTAVFEKLLAERKVKVHPPKVMDGGLDKLPDGLDLLRDDKVSGQKLVYMVG
;
A
#
# COMPACT_ATOMS: atom_id res chain seq x y z
N MET A 1 -12.03 13.12 5.78
CA MET A 1 -13.03 12.65 4.80
C MET A 1 -13.72 13.78 4.06
N GLN A 2 -14.08 14.90 4.71
CA GLN A 2 -14.76 16.03 4.06
C GLN A 2 -14.01 16.55 2.82
N ILE A 3 -12.71 16.85 2.95
CA ILE A 3 -11.86 17.32 1.83
C ILE A 3 -11.92 16.35 0.64
N CYS A 4 -11.82 15.03 0.88
CA CYS A 4 -11.91 14.04 -0.18
C CYS A 4 -13.30 14.02 -0.83
N ALA A 5 -14.38 14.10 -0.03
CA ALA A 5 -15.75 14.06 -0.52
C ALA A 5 -16.10 15.26 -1.41
N GLU A 6 -15.57 16.45 -1.07
CA GLU A 6 -15.72 17.68 -1.84
C GLU A 6 -14.89 17.67 -3.13
N ALA A 7 -13.72 17.01 -3.13
CA ALA A 7 -12.88 16.88 -4.31
C ALA A 7 -13.44 15.90 -5.36
N LEU A 8 -14.34 15.00 -4.98
CA LEU A 8 -14.95 14.04 -5.89
C LEU A 8 -15.99 14.69 -6.80
N THR A 9 -16.04 14.23 -8.04
CA THR A 9 -17.05 14.65 -9.03
C THR A 9 -18.48 14.47 -8.50
N SER A 10 -19.38 15.34 -8.93
CA SER A 10 -20.83 15.22 -8.70
C SER A 10 -21.54 14.35 -9.74
N ARG A 11 -20.82 13.87 -10.77
CA ARG A 11 -21.36 12.94 -11.76
C ARG A 11 -21.52 11.54 -11.17
N SER A 12 -22.48 10.79 -11.71
CA SER A 12 -22.69 9.37 -11.36
C SER A 12 -21.44 8.53 -11.61
N GLY A 13 -21.23 7.51 -10.77
CA GLY A 13 -20.10 6.59 -10.89
C GLY A 13 -18.83 7.06 -10.16
N SER A 14 -18.93 8.05 -9.29
CA SER A 14 -17.81 8.45 -8.42
C SER A 14 -17.43 7.32 -7.47
N HIS A 15 -16.13 7.05 -7.35
CA HIS A 15 -15.58 5.98 -6.53
C HIS A 15 -14.50 6.52 -5.59
N TYR A 16 -14.55 6.10 -4.34
CA TYR A 16 -13.57 6.48 -3.31
C TYR A 16 -12.92 5.23 -2.72
N GLY A 17 -11.62 5.07 -2.97
CA GLY A 17 -10.79 4.01 -2.39
C GLY A 17 -10.07 4.49 -1.14
N CYS A 18 -10.03 3.65 -0.10
CA CYS A 18 -9.35 3.97 1.16
C CYS A 18 -8.66 2.74 1.78
N LEU A 19 -7.69 2.95 2.68
CA LEU A 19 -6.98 1.86 3.36
C LEU A 19 -7.54 1.55 4.75
N LEU A 20 -7.96 2.61 5.43
CA LEU A 20 -8.77 2.56 6.64
C LEU A 20 -10.23 2.63 6.17
N GLN A 21 -11.17 1.99 6.86
CA GLN A 21 -12.60 2.02 6.52
C GLN A 21 -13.33 3.08 7.38
N PRO A 22 -13.19 4.39 7.11
CA PRO A 22 -13.91 5.42 7.85
C PRO A 22 -15.37 5.53 7.37
N GLY A 23 -16.20 6.19 8.17
CA GLY A 23 -17.47 6.72 7.66
C GLY A 23 -17.22 7.74 6.55
N PHE A 24 -17.93 7.59 5.42
CA PHE A 24 -17.87 8.53 4.30
C PHE A 24 -19.14 9.39 4.25
N PRO A 25 -19.02 10.73 4.13
CA PRO A 25 -20.17 11.63 4.27
C PRO A 25 -21.12 11.64 3.07
N ARG A 26 -20.69 11.14 1.90
CA ARG A 26 -21.48 11.10 0.67
C ARG A 26 -22.06 9.70 0.44
N LYS A 27 -23.38 9.62 0.24
CA LYS A 27 -24.11 8.37 -0.01
C LYS A 27 -24.20 8.00 -1.50
N ASP A 28 -23.90 8.96 -2.37
CA ASP A 28 -23.93 8.83 -3.82
C ASP A 28 -22.59 8.33 -4.41
N VAL A 29 -21.63 7.98 -3.55
CA VAL A 29 -20.28 7.55 -3.91
C VAL A 29 -20.09 6.09 -3.51
N THR A 30 -19.57 5.28 -4.43
CA THR A 30 -19.12 3.93 -4.10
C THR A 30 -17.84 4.03 -3.28
N VAL A 31 -17.84 3.44 -2.10
CA VAL A 31 -16.68 3.43 -1.21
C VAL A 31 -16.12 2.02 -1.13
N THR A 32 -14.86 1.85 -1.48
CA THR A 32 -14.12 0.60 -1.26
C THR A 32 -12.99 0.83 -0.29
N PHE A 33 -12.70 -0.19 0.51
CA PHE A 33 -11.49 -0.23 1.31
C PHE A 33 -10.60 -1.37 0.85
N THR A 34 -9.29 -1.20 0.95
CA THR A 34 -8.29 -2.19 0.53
C THR A 34 -7.31 -2.43 1.67
N VAL A 35 -7.01 -3.69 1.95
CA VAL A 35 -6.11 -4.07 3.03
C VAL A 35 -4.99 -4.91 2.43
N LEU A 36 -3.78 -4.35 2.32
CA LEU A 36 -2.66 -5.02 1.64
C LEU A 36 -2.46 -6.48 2.06
N HIS A 37 -2.59 -6.81 3.35
CA HIS A 37 -2.37 -8.16 3.87
C HIS A 37 -3.28 -9.24 3.23
N THR A 38 -4.43 -8.88 2.66
CA THR A 38 -5.31 -9.85 2.00
C THR A 38 -4.69 -10.43 0.73
N CYS A 39 -3.73 -9.73 0.12
CA CYS A 39 -3.00 -10.19 -1.06
C CYS A 39 -2.20 -11.48 -0.82
N PHE A 40 -1.90 -11.81 0.43
CA PHE A 40 -1.14 -13.02 0.78
C PHE A 40 -2.01 -14.28 0.84
N GLY A 41 -3.35 -14.13 0.93
CA GLY A 41 -4.24 -15.29 1.09
C GLY A 41 -4.01 -16.07 2.38
N GLU A 42 -3.53 -15.41 3.44
CA GLU A 42 -3.24 -16.03 4.74
C GLU A 42 -4.16 -15.44 5.83
N THR A 43 -4.58 -16.27 6.79
CA THR A 43 -5.35 -15.78 7.94
C THR A 43 -4.47 -14.81 8.77
N PHE A 44 -5.00 -13.63 9.07
CA PHE A 44 -4.32 -12.65 9.92
C PHE A 44 -5.29 -11.97 10.89
N ARG A 45 -4.74 -11.22 11.85
CA ARG A 45 -5.53 -10.41 12.79
C ARG A 45 -5.21 -8.93 12.61
N ARG A 46 -6.26 -8.10 12.52
CA ARG A 46 -6.14 -6.64 12.47
C ARG A 46 -7.02 -6.03 13.54
N ASN A 47 -6.43 -5.26 14.45
CA ASN A 47 -7.13 -4.66 15.60
C ASN A 47 -7.92 -5.69 16.43
N GLY A 48 -7.36 -6.90 16.59
CA GLY A 48 -8.03 -8.00 17.30
C GLY A 48 -9.11 -8.74 16.50
N ILE A 49 -9.47 -8.26 15.31
CA ILE A 49 -10.46 -8.87 14.42
C ILE A 49 -9.75 -9.89 13.51
N PRO A 50 -10.20 -11.16 13.48
CA PRO A 50 -9.67 -12.15 12.55
C PRO A 50 -10.14 -11.88 11.11
N TRP A 51 -9.26 -12.16 10.16
CA TRP A 51 -9.50 -12.17 8.72
C TRP A 51 -9.14 -13.56 8.24
N GLU A 52 -10.14 -14.33 7.80
CA GLU A 52 -9.96 -15.74 7.46
C GLU A 52 -9.68 -15.91 5.97
N VAL A 53 -8.79 -16.84 5.63
CA VAL A 53 -8.38 -17.13 4.24
C VAL A 53 -9.56 -17.29 3.27
N ALA A 54 -10.68 -17.86 3.71
CA ALA A 54 -11.86 -18.08 2.88
C ALA A 54 -12.44 -16.77 2.30
N ASP A 55 -12.23 -15.64 2.97
CA ASP A 55 -12.71 -14.32 2.55
C ASP A 55 -11.65 -13.54 1.71
N LEU A 56 -10.46 -14.09 1.53
CA LEU A 56 -9.30 -13.39 0.94
C LEU A 56 -8.92 -13.89 -0.47
N GLN A 57 -9.63 -14.91 -0.97
CA GLN A 57 -9.24 -15.62 -2.19
C GLN A 57 -9.21 -14.70 -3.43
N ASP A 58 -10.19 -13.82 -3.57
CA ASP A 58 -10.26 -12.89 -4.71
C ASP A 58 -9.07 -11.91 -4.72
N ASP A 59 -8.70 -11.38 -3.55
CA ASP A 59 -7.56 -10.47 -3.41
C ASP A 59 -6.22 -11.18 -3.67
N TYR A 60 -6.10 -12.43 -3.23
CA TYR A 60 -4.94 -13.27 -3.51
C TYR A 60 -4.78 -13.55 -5.01
N GLU A 61 -5.85 -13.99 -5.67
CA GLU A 61 -5.82 -14.29 -7.11
C GLU A 61 -5.50 -13.04 -7.94
N PHE A 62 -6.08 -11.89 -7.57
CA PHE A 62 -5.71 -10.61 -8.16
C PHE A 62 -4.22 -10.30 -7.97
N ALA A 63 -3.69 -10.49 -6.76
CA ALA A 63 -2.29 -10.20 -6.46
C ALA A 63 -1.32 -11.11 -7.23
N VAL A 64 -1.63 -12.40 -7.39
CA VAL A 64 -0.86 -13.34 -8.20
C VAL A 64 -0.80 -12.87 -9.66
N GLY A 65 -1.95 -12.55 -10.26
CA GLY A 65 -2.01 -12.05 -11.63
C GLY A 65 -1.29 -10.71 -11.80
N TRP A 66 -1.49 -9.79 -10.86
CA TRP A 66 -0.88 -8.46 -10.90
C TRP A 66 0.64 -8.50 -10.74
N THR A 67 1.15 -9.39 -9.88
CA THR A 67 2.60 -9.55 -9.68
C THR A 67 3.28 -9.97 -10.97
N ALA A 68 2.73 -10.95 -11.71
CA ALA A 68 3.29 -11.37 -12.99
C ALA A 68 3.32 -10.24 -14.04
N VAL A 69 2.29 -9.39 -14.08
CA VAL A 69 2.27 -8.20 -14.94
C VAL A 69 3.36 -7.22 -14.55
N PHE A 70 3.49 -6.92 -13.25
CA PHE A 70 4.44 -5.93 -12.76
C PHE A 70 5.89 -6.38 -12.90
N GLU A 71 6.18 -7.66 -12.65
CA GLU A 71 7.49 -8.27 -12.89
C GLU A 71 7.94 -8.09 -14.35
N LYS A 72 7.03 -8.34 -15.30
CA LYS A 72 7.31 -8.11 -16.72
C LYS A 72 7.60 -6.64 -17.01
N LEU A 73 6.82 -5.71 -16.47
CA LEU A 73 7.03 -4.27 -16.67
C LEU A 73 8.38 -3.79 -16.09
N LEU A 74 8.79 -4.34 -14.95
CA LEU A 74 10.09 -4.09 -14.34
C LEU A 74 11.23 -4.66 -15.19
N ALA A 75 11.12 -5.91 -15.63
CA ALA A 75 12.12 -6.56 -16.47
C ALA A 75 12.32 -5.83 -17.81
N GLU A 76 11.22 -5.35 -18.40
CA GLU A 76 11.22 -4.53 -19.62
C GLU A 76 11.64 -3.07 -19.39
N ARG A 77 11.92 -2.67 -18.14
CA ARG A 77 12.28 -1.29 -17.74
C ARG A 77 11.23 -0.23 -18.12
N LYS A 78 9.97 -0.64 -18.30
CA LYS A 78 8.83 0.27 -18.53
C LYS A 78 8.40 0.99 -17.27
N VAL A 79 8.68 0.38 -16.12
CA VAL A 79 8.55 0.99 -14.79
C VAL A 79 9.94 1.07 -14.17
N LYS A 80 10.27 2.21 -13.56
CA LYS A 80 11.48 2.40 -12.78
C LYS A 80 11.12 2.39 -11.29
N VAL A 81 11.92 1.70 -10.49
CA VAL A 81 11.78 1.74 -9.03
C VAL A 81 12.08 3.14 -8.49
N HIS A 82 11.56 3.46 -7.31
CA HIS A 82 11.94 4.67 -6.59
C HIS A 82 13.46 4.64 -6.30
N PRO A 83 14.22 5.73 -6.48
CA PRO A 83 15.67 5.72 -6.32
C PRO A 83 16.09 5.18 -4.95
N PRO A 84 16.82 4.04 -4.88
CA PRO A 84 17.27 3.50 -3.61
C PRO A 84 18.49 4.29 -3.11
N LYS A 85 18.52 4.57 -1.80
CA LYS A 85 19.72 4.94 -1.06
C LYS A 85 20.08 3.75 -0.18
N VAL A 86 21.05 2.97 -0.63
CA VAL A 86 21.56 1.83 0.13
C VAL A 86 22.34 2.37 1.33
N MET A 87 21.94 1.94 2.52
CA MET A 87 22.50 2.38 3.79
C MET A 87 23.52 1.36 4.30
N ASP A 88 24.52 1.83 5.04
CA ASP A 88 25.49 0.97 5.70
C ASP A 88 24.85 0.23 6.89
N GLY A 89 25.32 -1.00 7.14
CA GLY A 89 24.82 -1.88 8.21
C GLY A 89 23.59 -2.70 7.81
N GLY A 90 22.91 -3.27 8.81
CA GLY A 90 21.74 -4.11 8.62
C GLY A 90 20.55 -3.63 9.45
N LEU A 91 19.79 -4.57 9.99
CA LEU A 91 18.60 -4.26 10.79
C LEU A 91 18.92 -3.44 12.06
N ASP A 92 20.14 -3.55 12.58
CA ASP A 92 20.63 -2.80 13.73
C ASP A 92 20.68 -1.28 13.49
N LYS A 93 20.74 -0.85 12.21
CA LYS A 93 20.81 0.55 11.79
C LYS A 93 19.48 1.14 11.34
N LEU A 94 18.38 0.38 11.47
CA LEU A 94 17.04 0.89 11.17
C LEU A 94 16.65 2.13 12.00
N PRO A 95 16.92 2.21 13.32
CA PRO A 95 16.57 3.40 14.10
C PRO A 95 17.19 4.69 13.52
N ASP A 96 18.46 4.65 13.14
CA ASP A 96 19.16 5.78 12.54
C ASP A 96 18.48 6.23 11.23
N GLY A 97 18.06 5.27 10.39
CA GLY A 97 17.32 5.55 9.15
C GLY A 97 15.94 6.15 9.41
N LEU A 98 15.24 5.68 10.43
CA LEU A 98 13.94 6.23 10.83
C LEU A 98 14.08 7.66 11.38
N ASP A 99 15.16 7.97 12.08
CA ASP A 99 15.45 9.33 12.55
C ASP A 99 15.73 10.27 11.38
N LEU A 100 16.43 9.83 10.34
CA LEU A 100 16.59 10.61 9.10
C LEU A 100 15.25 10.93 8.43
N LEU A 101 14.31 9.98 8.41
CA LEU A 101 12.97 10.21 7.87
C LEU A 101 12.17 11.17 8.75
N ARG A 102 12.25 11.03 10.08
CA ARG A 102 11.54 11.89 11.04
C ARG A 102 12.02 13.34 10.98
N ASP A 103 13.31 13.53 10.74
CA ASP A 103 13.95 14.85 10.64
C ASP A 103 13.86 15.46 9.23
N ASP A 104 13.07 14.88 8.31
CA ASP A 104 12.94 15.31 6.90
C ASP A 104 14.28 15.40 6.14
N LYS A 105 15.26 14.54 6.48
CA LYS A 105 16.60 14.50 5.86
C LYS A 105 16.68 13.62 4.60
N VAL A 106 15.57 13.06 4.15
CA VAL A 106 15.49 12.17 2.98
C VAL A 106 14.48 12.73 1.99
N SER A 107 14.93 13.04 0.78
CA SER A 107 14.08 13.57 -0.28
C SER A 107 14.22 12.74 -1.54
N GLY A 108 13.09 12.27 -2.09
CA GLY A 108 13.04 11.55 -3.36
C GLY A 108 13.79 10.22 -3.40
N GLN A 109 14.09 9.63 -2.24
CA GLN A 109 14.83 8.37 -2.14
C GLN A 109 14.18 7.40 -1.14
N LYS A 110 14.31 6.10 -1.42
CA LYS A 110 13.97 5.04 -0.48
C LYS A 110 15.23 4.58 0.25
N LEU A 111 15.26 4.69 1.58
CA LEU A 111 16.32 4.07 2.38
C LEU A 111 16.20 2.54 2.29
N VAL A 112 17.30 1.86 1.97
CA VAL A 112 17.36 0.39 1.82
C VAL A 112 18.51 -0.13 2.68
N TYR A 113 18.20 -1.06 3.59
CA TYR A 113 19.19 -1.77 4.40
C TYR A 113 19.28 -3.21 3.90
N MET A 114 20.49 -3.67 3.61
CA MET A 114 20.72 -5.02 3.11
C MET A 114 20.82 -5.97 4.30
N VAL A 115 20.12 -7.10 4.21
CA VAL A 115 20.21 -8.19 5.18
C VAL A 115 20.71 -9.41 4.42
N GLY A 116 21.81 -9.99 4.89
CA GLY A 116 22.48 -11.16 4.31
C GLY A 116 23.23 -11.92 5.38
#